data_AF-T2J3E4-F1
#
_entry.id   AF-T2J3E4-F1
#
_cell.length_a   1.000
_cell.length_b   1.000
_cell.length_c   1.000
_cell.angle_alpha   90.00
_cell.angle_beta   90.00
_cell.angle_gamma   90.00
#
_symmetry.space_group_name_H-M   'P 1'
#
loop_
_entity.id
_entity.type
_entity.pdbx_description
1 polymer ?
#
loop_
_entity_poly.entity_id
_entity_poly.type
_entity_poly.pdbx_seq_one_letter_code
_entity_poly.pdbx_strand_id
1 'polypeptide(L)'
;MSRLTLRLPETLHQQLSNLAEDEGVSLNQYIVYALTRQVASNYTMVVMDEIDRAQQNQEFGNILAQLGQASAKQIEETLSKRETVEPEIELTPQIQEQFHQLQINASSSLDTND
;
A
#
# COMPACT_ATOMS: atom_id res chain seq x y z
N MET A 1 7.86 10.36 28.40
CA MET A 1 6.92 9.29 28.01
C MET A 1 5.51 9.85 28.16
N SER A 2 4.61 9.64 27.19
CA SER A 2 3.21 10.02 27.35
C SER A 2 2.54 9.10 28.37
N ARG A 3 1.53 9.61 29.09
CA ARG A 3 0.75 8.84 30.07
C ARG A 3 -0.67 8.69 29.54
N LEU A 4 -1.15 7.45 29.44
CA LEU A 4 -2.52 7.13 29.05
C LEU A 4 -3.31 6.76 30.31
N THR A 5 -4.49 7.36 30.49
CA THR A 5 -5.40 7.02 31.61
C THR A 5 -6.80 6.85 31.03
N LEU A 6 -7.38 5.67 31.23
CA LEU A 6 -8.64 5.26 30.64
C LEU A 6 -9.57 4.75 31.73
N ARG A 7 -10.87 4.95 31.53
CA ARG A 7 -11.91 4.27 32.31
C ARG A 7 -12.45 3.13 31.46
N LEU A 8 -12.34 1.91 31.96
CA LEU A 8 -12.81 0.71 31.28
C LEU A 8 -14.07 0.20 31.99
N PRO A 9 -15.05 -0.35 31.25
CA PRO A 9 -16.10 -1.17 31.85
C PRO A 9 -15.48 -2.35 32.61
N GLU A 10 -16.07 -2.73 33.75
CA GLU A 10 -15.60 -3.86 34.58
C GLU A 10 -15.40 -5.14 33.78
N THR A 11 -16.33 -5.45 32.87
CA THR A 11 -16.27 -6.65 32.02
C THR A 11 -15.03 -6.65 31.11
N LEU A 12 -14.71 -5.50 30.52
CA LEU A 12 -13.55 -5.35 29.65
C LEU A 12 -12.24 -5.42 30.46
N HIS A 13 -12.22 -4.78 31.63
CA HIS A 13 -11.07 -4.85 32.53
C HIS A 13 -10.77 -6.30 32.95
N GLN A 14 -11.80 -7.08 33.31
CA GLN A 14 -11.63 -8.48 33.69
C GLN A 14 -11.14 -9.34 32.51
N GLN A 15 -11.72 -9.16 31.32
CA GLN A 15 -11.28 -9.90 30.13
C GLN A 15 -9.81 -9.62 29.79
N LEU A 16 -9.40 -8.35 29.79
CA LEU A 16 -8.01 -7.98 29.52
C LEU A 16 -7.06 -8.49 30.60
N SER A 17 -7.49 -8.53 31.86
CA SER A 17 -6.69 -9.09 32.95
C SER A 17 -6.45 -10.58 32.76
N ASN A 18 -7.50 -11.35 32.44
CA ASN A 18 -7.38 -12.78 32.18
C ASN A 18 -6.43 -13.06 30.99
N LEU A 19 -6.57 -12.30 29.89
CA LEU A 19 -5.69 -12.45 28.72
C LEU A 19 -4.23 -12.12 29.05
N ALA A 20 -3.99 -11.11 29.89
CA ALA A 20 -2.64 -10.77 30.35
C ALA A 20 -2.05 -11.86 31.26
N GLU A 21 -2.86 -12.47 32.13
CA GLU A 21 -2.47 -13.61 32.96
C GLU A 21 -2.13 -14.85 32.12
N ASP A 22 -2.94 -15.16 31.10
CA ASP A 22 -2.69 -16.26 30.16
C ASP A 22 -1.35 -16.08 29.41
N GLU A 23 -0.99 -14.84 29.08
CA GLU A 23 0.28 -14.49 28.46
C GLU A 23 1.44 -14.26 29.45
N GLY A 24 1.17 -14.33 30.77
CA GLY A 24 2.19 -14.17 31.82
C GLY A 24 2.77 -12.74 31.92
N VAL A 25 2.02 -11.73 31.49
CA VAL A 25 2.46 -10.33 31.46
C VAL A 25 1.55 -9.43 32.31
N SER A 26 2.03 -8.23 32.65
CA SER A 26 1.18 -7.25 33.33
C SER A 26 0.07 -6.74 32.40
N LEU A 27 -1.11 -6.42 32.95
CA LEU A 27 -2.23 -5.83 32.20
C LEU A 27 -1.80 -4.60 31.36
N ASN A 28 -0.98 -3.71 31.93
CA ASN A 28 -0.51 -2.53 31.20
C ASN A 28 0.37 -2.92 30.00
N GLN A 29 1.24 -3.91 30.16
CA GLN A 29 2.09 -4.41 29.09
C GLN A 29 1.26 -5.09 28.00
N TYR A 30 0.26 -5.87 28.40
CA TYR A 30 -0.70 -6.50 27.49
C TYR A 30 -1.45 -5.44 26.67
N ILE A 31 -1.98 -4.39 27.31
CA ILE A 31 -2.69 -3.30 26.62
C ILE A 31 -1.77 -2.60 25.62
N VAL A 32 -0.54 -2.26 26.00
CA VAL A 32 0.42 -1.61 25.09
C VAL A 32 0.76 -2.52 23.91
N TYR A 33 0.98 -3.81 24.17
CA TYR A 33 1.24 -4.81 23.13
C TYR A 33 0.07 -4.95 22.16
N ALA A 34 -1.15 -5.09 22.68
CA ALA A 34 -2.37 -5.20 21.89
C ALA A 34 -2.60 -3.96 21.01
N LEU A 35 -2.40 -2.76 21.56
CA LEU A 35 -2.49 -1.50 20.80
C LEU A 35 -1.41 -1.43 19.71
N THR A 36 -0.19 -1.83 20.02
CA THR A 36 0.91 -1.88 19.04
C THR A 36 0.59 -2.84 17.91
N ARG A 37 0.08 -4.03 18.22
CA ARG A 37 -0.35 -5.03 17.24
C ARG A 37 -1.51 -4.52 16.39
N GLN A 38 -2.50 -3.85 16.97
CA GLN A 38 -3.62 -3.27 16.22
C GLN A 38 -3.16 -2.18 15.24
N VAL A 39 -2.27 -1.30 15.68
CA VAL A 39 -1.69 -0.24 14.82
C VAL A 39 -0.83 -0.84 13.71
N ALA A 40 0.00 -1.83 14.03
CA ALA A 40 0.82 -2.54 13.03
C ALA A 40 -0.06 -3.32 12.03
N SER A 41 -1.16 -3.92 12.49
CA SER A 41 -2.11 -4.62 11.62
C SER A 41 -2.89 -3.68 10.71
N ASN A 42 -3.15 -2.44 11.13
CA ASN A 42 -3.71 -1.41 10.23
C ASN A 42 -2.68 -0.94 9.18
N TYR A 43 -1.39 -1.08 9.47
CA TYR A 43 -0.30 -0.80 8.51
C TYR A 43 -0.02 -1.98 7.58
N THR A 44 -0.33 -3.19 8.02
CA THR A 44 -0.19 -4.39 7.23
C THR A 44 -1.40 -4.48 6.33
N MET A 45 -1.22 -4.11 5.06
CA MET A 45 -2.19 -4.31 4.00
C MET A 45 -2.96 -5.60 4.22
N VAL A 46 -4.29 -5.49 4.18
CA VAL A 46 -5.21 -6.63 4.22
C VAL A 46 -4.62 -7.76 3.38
N VAL A 47 -4.25 -8.86 4.04
CA VAL A 47 -3.90 -10.09 3.34
C VAL A 47 -5.23 -10.60 2.79
N MET A 48 -5.59 -10.10 1.59
CA MET A 48 -6.75 -10.60 0.86
C MET A 48 -6.56 -12.10 0.66
N ASP A 49 -7.63 -12.86 0.87
CA ASP A 49 -7.63 -14.30 0.59
C ASP A 49 -7.30 -14.53 -0.90
N GLU A 50 -6.75 -15.69 -1.26
CA GLU A 50 -6.46 -16.03 -2.66
C GLU A 50 -7.73 -15.93 -3.53
N ILE A 51 -8.90 -16.16 -2.93
CA ILE A 51 -10.22 -15.99 -3.55
C ILE A 51 -10.49 -14.52 -3.91
N ASP A 52 -10.17 -13.58 -3.03
CA ASP A 52 -10.37 -12.14 -3.28
C ASP A 52 -9.44 -11.63 -4.38
N ARG A 53 -8.20 -12.16 -4.44
CA ARG A 53 -7.22 -11.88 -5.50
C ARG A 53 -7.69 -12.34 -6.87
N ALA A 54 -8.25 -13.56 -6.95
CA ALA A 54 -8.78 -14.09 -8.19
C ALA A 54 -9.95 -13.25 -8.72
N GLN A 55 -10.87 -12.87 -7.83
CA GLN A 55 -12.00 -12.01 -8.19
C GLN A 55 -11.54 -10.63 -8.67
N GLN A 56 -10.60 -9.99 -7.98
CA GLN A 56 -10.06 -8.69 -8.39
C GLN A 56 -9.40 -8.75 -9.77
N ASN A 57 -8.63 -9.81 -10.06
CA ASN A 57 -8.00 -10.01 -11.35
C ASN A 57 -9.04 -10.18 -12.48
N GLN A 58 -10.14 -10.90 -12.20
CA GLN A 58 -11.24 -11.07 -13.15
C GLN A 58 -11.95 -9.73 -13.43
N GLU A 59 -12.26 -8.95 -12.39
CA GLU A 59 -12.88 -7.63 -12.54
C GLU A 59 -11.98 -6.67 -13.32
N PHE A 60 -10.68 -6.67 -13.02
CA PHE A 60 -9.69 -5.87 -13.74
C PHE A 60 -9.61 -6.27 -15.23
N GLY A 61 -9.62 -7.57 -15.53
CA GLY A 61 -9.66 -8.08 -16.91
C GLY A 61 -10.90 -7.62 -17.68
N ASN A 62 -12.07 -7.58 -17.03
CA ASN A 62 -13.30 -7.08 -17.63
C ASN A 62 -13.21 -5.59 -17.98
N ILE A 63 -12.61 -4.79 -17.10
CA ILE A 63 -12.37 -3.36 -17.34
C ILE A 63 -11.44 -3.17 -18.54
N LEU A 64 -10.33 -3.93 -18.61
CA LEU A 64 -9.41 -3.87 -19.75
C LEU A 64 -10.11 -4.23 -21.07
N ALA A 65 -10.98 -5.24 -21.06
CA ALA A 65 -11.75 -5.62 -22.24
C ALA A 65 -12.73 -4.51 -22.68
N GLN A 66 -13.36 -3.80 -21.73
CA GLN A 66 -14.25 -2.68 -22.02
C GLN A 66 -13.50 -1.45 -22.57
N LEU A 67 -12.30 -1.18 -22.07
CA LEU A 67 -11.48 -0.06 -22.51
C LEU A 67 -10.90 -0.26 -23.93
N GLY A 68 -10.82 -1.52 -24.37
CA GLY A 68 -10.31 -1.88 -25.69
C GLY A 68 -8.77 -1.81 -25.76
N GLN A 69 -8.24 -1.94 -26.98
CA GLN A 69 -6.80 -1.90 -27.23
C GLN A 69 -6.46 -0.78 -28.22
N ALA A 70 -5.31 -0.14 -28.01
CA ALA A 70 -4.74 0.83 -28.93
C ALA A 70 -3.41 0.30 -29.48
N SER A 71 -3.19 0.46 -30.78
CA SER A 71 -1.88 0.18 -31.38
C SER A 71 -0.83 1.17 -30.88
N ALA A 72 0.45 0.79 -30.89
CA ALA A 72 1.56 1.66 -30.50
C ALA A 72 1.51 3.03 -31.20
N LYS A 73 1.17 3.03 -32.50
CA LYS A 73 1.02 4.24 -33.30
C LYS A 73 -0.12 5.14 -32.81
N GLN A 74 -1.28 4.56 -32.48
CA GLN A 74 -2.42 5.32 -31.94
C GLN A 74 -2.12 5.90 -30.55
N ILE A 75 -1.36 5.16 -29.74
CA ILE A 75 -0.87 5.64 -28.46
C ILE A 75 0.01 6.87 -28.70
N GLU A 76 1.06 6.74 -29.52
CA GLU A 76 1.97 7.85 -29.83
C GLU A 76 1.23 9.08 -30.36
N GLU A 77 0.37 8.92 -31.36
CA GLU A 77 -0.45 10.01 -31.91
C GLU A 77 -1.35 10.68 -30.88
N THR A 78 -1.83 9.94 -29.87
CA THR A 78 -2.64 10.48 -28.78
C THR A 78 -1.76 11.19 -27.75
N LEU A 79 -0.59 10.64 -27.42
CA LEU A 79 0.38 11.23 -26.51
C LEU A 79 0.93 12.56 -27.05
N SER A 80 1.19 12.66 -28.35
CA SER A 80 1.68 13.88 -28.99
C SER A 80 0.69 15.06 -28.94
N LYS A 81 -0.59 14.79 -28.65
CA LYS A 81 -1.63 15.83 -28.49
C LYS A 81 -1.71 16.38 -27.07
N ARG A 82 -0.94 15.82 -26.11
CA ARG A 82 -0.96 16.27 -24.72
C ARG A 82 -0.43 17.68 -24.61
N GLU A 83 -1.05 18.47 -23.74
CA GLU A 83 -0.53 19.77 -23.35
C GLU A 83 0.74 19.59 -22.51
N THR A 84 1.80 20.31 -22.86
CA THR A 84 3.01 20.37 -22.06
C THR A 84 2.76 21.31 -20.88
N VAL A 85 2.67 20.74 -19.68
CA VAL A 85 2.52 21.50 -18.43
C VAL A 85 3.86 21.65 -17.73
N GLU A 86 4.04 22.76 -17.01
CA GLU A 86 5.19 22.90 -16.13
C GLU A 86 5.13 21.86 -15.00
N PRO A 87 6.25 21.24 -14.63
CA PRO A 87 6.31 20.30 -13.53
C PRO A 87 5.87 20.95 -12.21
N GLU A 88 5.26 20.16 -11.34
CA GLU A 88 4.94 20.59 -9.98
C GLU A 88 6.22 21.03 -9.24
N ILE A 89 6.09 21.98 -8.32
CA ILE A 89 7.23 22.58 -7.60
C ILE A 89 8.06 21.53 -6.85
N GLU A 90 7.43 20.45 -6.41
CA GLU A 90 8.07 19.33 -5.72
C GLU A 90 8.89 18.43 -6.67
N LEU A 91 8.61 18.47 -7.98
CA LEU A 91 9.36 17.75 -9.02
C LEU A 91 10.59 18.55 -9.45
N THR A 92 11.59 18.61 -8.57
CA THR A 92 12.86 19.29 -8.87
C THR A 92 13.55 18.68 -10.10
N PRO A 93 14.40 19.45 -10.82
CA PRO A 93 15.12 18.93 -11.99
C PRO A 93 15.94 17.67 -11.70
N GLN A 94 16.46 17.55 -10.47
CA GLN A 94 17.22 16.38 -10.03
C GLN A 94 16.34 15.12 -9.93
N ILE A 95 15.10 15.27 -9.44
CA ILE A 95 14.14 14.16 -9.34
C ILE A 95 13.72 13.71 -10.75
N GLN A 96 13.52 14.65 -11.68
CA GLN A 96 13.19 14.34 -13.07
C GLN A 96 14.33 13.59 -13.76
N GLU A 97 15.58 14.04 -13.57
CA GLU A 97 16.76 13.41 -14.15
C GLU A 97 16.98 11.99 -13.58
N GLN A 98 16.82 11.83 -12.27
CA GLN A 98 16.89 10.52 -11.63
C GLN A 98 15.81 9.56 -12.17
N PHE A 99 14.58 10.06 -12.38
CA PHE A 99 13.51 9.27 -12.96
C PHE A 99 13.81 8.85 -14.41
N HIS A 100 14.34 9.74 -15.24
CA HIS A 100 14.76 9.39 -16.59
C HIS A 100 15.87 8.33 -16.60
N GLN A 101 16.85 8.44 -15.71
CA GLN A 101 17.90 7.42 -15.61
C GLN A 101 17.33 6.05 -15.22
N LEU A 102 16.33 6.00 -14.34
CA LEU A 102 15.64 4.77 -13.96
C LEU A 102 14.87 4.15 -15.14
N GLN A 103 14.20 4.97 -15.97
CA GLN A 103 13.50 4.49 -17.16
C GLN A 103 14.46 3.88 -18.19
N ILE A 104 15.61 4.53 -18.42
CA ILE A 104 16.65 4.03 -19.34
C ILE A 104 17.20 2.69 -18.84
N ASN A 105 17.51 2.60 -17.55
CA ASN A 105 18.05 1.38 -16.95
C ASN A 105 17.03 0.22 -17.02
N ALA A 106 15.76 0.48 -16.70
CA ALA A 106 14.69 -0.52 -16.78
C ALA A 106 14.44 -1.01 -18.22
N SER A 107 14.60 -0.13 -19.21
CA SER A 107 14.48 -0.49 -20.63
C SER A 107 15.67 -1.35 -21.08
N SER A 108 16.90 -1.00 -20.65
CA SER A 108 18.11 -1.79 -20.98
C SER A 108 18.13 -3.20 -20.37
N SER A 109 17.41 -3.42 -19.25
CA SER A 109 17.28 -4.75 -18.63
C SER A 109 16.29 -5.68 -19.34
N LEU A 110 15.45 -5.15 -20.23
CA LEU A 110 14.53 -5.95 -21.04
C LEU A 110 15.20 -6.51 -22.32
N ASP A 111 16.31 -5.89 -22.75
CA ASP A 111 17.07 -6.28 -23.96
C ASP A 111 18.19 -7.30 -23.70
N THR A 112 18.38 -7.77 -22.46
CA THR A 112 19.49 -8.69 -22.08
C THR A 112 19.07 -10.15 -21.85
N ASN A 113 17.83 -10.51 -22.17
CA ASN A 113 17.41 -11.91 -22.29
C ASN A 113 17.22 -12.26 -23.77
N ASP A 114 18.34 -12.51 -24.46
CA ASP A 114 18.41 -13.29 -25.71
C ASP A 114 19.51 -14.34 -25.55
#